data_AF-A0A560FIK0-F1
#
_entry.id   AF-A0A560FIK0-F1
#
_cell.length_a   1.000
_cell.length_b   1.000
_cell.length_c   1.000
_cell.angle_alpha   90.00
_cell.angle_beta   90.00
_cell.angle_gamma   90.00
#
_symmetry.space_group_name_H-M   'P 1'
#
loop_
_entity.id
_entity.type
_entity.pdbx_description
1 polymer ?
#
loop_
_entity_poly.entity_id
_entity_poly.type
_entity_poly.pdbx_seq_one_letter_code
_entity_poly.pdbx_strand_id
1 'polypeptide(L)'
;MTSPARDTAGPRVTPRVETPADHYLDDIQATGAVPFILVHLACLGAIWTGVYWQDVALAVGLYGLRMFGITGGYHRYFSHRAYKTSRWFQFILAFIAQTSAQRGILWWAAKHRHHHRYSDTPADVHSPAQRGFWYAHMGWIFTARHDQTDLAAVPDLAKFPELRFLDRFHYLPAFILAVAVWFAAGWSGLVVGFFWSTIATYHGTFCINSLAHVYGRRRYLTGDDSRNNWWFALLTMGEGWHNNHHAYQSAACQGFRWWEIDTTYYILKALSWVGITWDLHRPPAAVVRGEQRLGKAIIDRAAGQLAATFHVEQIAARLQATLADTPSLADVKAELQHKLQNARAQAEAMLASLHMPELHMPAMPSLPELHMPSMPTLPTREELKERAAAMFVRTSSMDDIVDRARQLLIEAVCARLATAAA
;
A
#
# COMPACT_ATOMS: atom_id res chain seq x y z
N MET A 1 -45.45 56.06 17.33
CA MET A 1 -44.55 55.53 18.36
C MET A 1 -44.00 54.20 17.87
N THR A 2 -42.68 54.12 17.88
CA THR A 2 -41.78 53.08 17.39
C THR A 2 -41.95 51.73 18.10
N SER A 3 -41.89 50.63 17.35
CA SER A 3 -41.47 49.32 17.88
C SER A 3 -40.56 48.65 16.85
N PRO A 4 -39.34 48.20 17.22
CA PRO A 4 -38.31 47.81 16.28
C PRO A 4 -38.50 46.36 15.81
N ALA A 5 -38.28 46.13 14.51
CA ALA A 5 -38.15 44.79 13.95
C ALA A 5 -36.90 44.13 14.52
N ARG A 6 -37.08 42.95 15.15
CA ARG A 6 -36.00 42.13 15.68
C ARG A 6 -35.14 41.59 14.53
N ASP A 7 -33.85 41.90 14.64
CA ASP A 7 -32.76 41.30 13.92
C ASP A 7 -32.63 39.82 14.34
N THR A 8 -32.83 38.89 13.40
CA THR A 8 -32.52 37.46 13.60
C THR A 8 -31.63 36.95 12.47
N ALA A 9 -30.47 37.59 12.31
CA ALA A 9 -29.34 36.95 11.65
C ALA A 9 -28.76 35.88 12.60
N GLY A 10 -29.25 34.64 12.49
CA GLY A 10 -28.57 33.49 13.09
C GLY A 10 -27.15 33.36 12.52
N PRO A 11 -26.18 32.84 13.30
CA PRO A 11 -24.81 32.72 12.82
C PRO A 11 -24.79 31.84 11.56
N ARG A 12 -24.28 32.39 10.45
CA ARG A 12 -23.92 31.60 9.27
C ARG A 12 -22.88 30.58 9.71
N VAL A 13 -23.32 29.35 9.92
CA VAL A 13 -22.45 28.19 10.01
C VAL A 13 -21.71 28.13 8.68
N THR A 14 -20.43 28.50 8.70
CA THR A 14 -19.54 28.24 7.58
C THR A 14 -19.52 26.73 7.37
N PRO A 15 -19.71 26.23 6.13
CA PRO A 15 -19.59 24.81 5.87
C PRO A 15 -18.20 24.40 6.30
N ARG A 16 -18.13 23.49 7.27
CA ARG A 16 -16.87 22.85 7.66
C ARG A 16 -16.31 22.23 6.38
N VAL A 17 -15.08 22.58 6.02
CA VAL A 17 -14.39 21.88 4.93
C VAL A 17 -14.23 20.43 5.41
N GLU A 18 -15.10 19.55 4.92
CA GLU A 18 -15.03 18.12 5.18
C GLU A 18 -13.69 17.63 4.66
N THR A 19 -12.90 17.03 5.55
CA THR A 19 -11.65 16.43 5.14
C THR A 19 -11.94 15.08 4.49
N PRO A 20 -11.14 14.62 3.51
CA PRO A 20 -11.34 13.30 2.89
C PRO A 20 -11.40 12.16 3.91
N ALA A 21 -10.85 12.34 5.11
CA ALA A 21 -10.92 11.40 6.23
C ALA A 21 -12.35 11.14 6.74
N ASP A 22 -13.24 12.14 6.64
CA ASP A 22 -14.57 12.11 7.26
C ASP A 22 -15.53 11.12 6.55
N HIS A 23 -15.35 10.86 5.25
CA HIS A 23 -16.20 9.95 4.47
C HIS A 23 -15.88 8.46 4.62
N TYR A 24 -14.77 8.07 5.27
CA TYR A 24 -14.37 6.65 5.31
C TYR A 24 -15.01 5.85 6.45
N LEU A 25 -15.37 6.51 7.55
CA LEU A 25 -16.04 5.83 8.66
C LEU A 25 -17.50 5.48 8.31
N ASP A 26 -18.11 6.25 7.42
CA ASP A 26 -19.49 6.03 6.94
C ASP A 26 -19.64 4.76 6.10
N ASP A 27 -18.55 4.25 5.50
CA ASP A 27 -18.53 3.02 4.70
C ASP A 27 -18.31 1.73 5.54
N ILE A 28 -18.09 1.85 6.85
CA ILE A 28 -17.88 0.70 7.75
C ILE A 28 -19.21 -0.02 8.01
N GLN A 29 -19.30 -1.26 7.55
CA GLN A 29 -20.44 -2.12 7.80
C GLN A 29 -20.36 -2.71 9.20
N ALA A 30 -21.13 -2.14 10.13
CA ALA A 30 -21.23 -2.63 11.51
C ALA A 30 -21.59 -4.12 11.59
N THR A 31 -22.39 -4.63 10.64
CA THR A 31 -22.75 -6.06 10.55
C THR A 31 -21.55 -6.96 10.27
N GLY A 32 -20.57 -6.49 9.49
CA GLY A 32 -19.32 -7.23 9.22
C GLY A 32 -18.40 -7.32 10.44
N ALA A 33 -18.53 -6.40 11.41
CA ALA A 33 -17.77 -6.42 12.64
C ALA A 33 -18.30 -7.43 13.67
N VAL A 34 -19.58 -7.84 13.58
CA VAL A 34 -20.20 -8.75 14.55
C VAL A 34 -19.47 -10.09 14.66
N PRO A 35 -19.20 -10.84 13.57
CA PRO A 35 -18.46 -12.11 13.68
C PRO A 35 -17.06 -11.91 14.25
N PHE A 36 -16.38 -10.81 13.91
CA PHE A 36 -15.06 -10.49 14.43
C PHE A 36 -15.09 -10.29 15.95
N ILE A 37 -16.05 -9.50 16.46
CA ILE A 37 -16.26 -9.27 17.89
C ILE A 37 -16.59 -10.59 18.60
N LEU A 38 -17.48 -11.41 18.03
CA LEU A 38 -17.86 -12.70 18.62
C LEU A 38 -16.67 -13.65 18.77
N VAL A 39 -15.75 -13.70 17.80
CA VAL A 39 -14.53 -14.52 17.91
C VAL A 39 -13.62 -14.01 19.05
N HIS A 40 -13.55 -12.69 19.29
CA HIS A 40 -12.80 -12.15 20.43
C HIS A 40 -13.47 -12.49 21.76
N LEU A 41 -14.80 -12.36 21.84
CA LEU A 41 -15.56 -12.70 23.04
C LEU A 41 -15.49 -14.20 23.34
N ALA A 42 -15.43 -15.06 22.32
CA ALA A 42 -15.28 -16.50 22.48
C ALA A 42 -14.00 -16.88 23.27
N CYS A 43 -12.93 -16.07 23.19
CA CYS A 43 -11.72 -16.27 23.98
C CYS A 43 -11.96 -16.21 25.49
N LEU A 44 -12.97 -15.44 25.95
CA LEU A 44 -13.36 -15.38 27.36
C LEU A 44 -14.00 -16.69 27.85
N GLY A 45 -14.40 -17.57 26.93
CA GLY A 45 -14.82 -18.94 27.21
C GLY A 45 -13.85 -19.71 28.11
N ALA A 46 -12.56 -19.33 28.09
CA ALA A 46 -11.49 -19.91 28.89
C ALA A 46 -11.76 -19.82 30.40
N ILE A 47 -12.56 -18.86 30.86
CA ILE A 47 -12.99 -18.73 32.26
C ILE A 47 -13.77 -19.97 32.71
N TRP A 48 -14.58 -20.54 31.81
CA TRP A 48 -15.43 -21.70 32.11
C TRP A 48 -14.83 -23.02 31.65
N THR A 49 -14.07 -23.03 30.55
CA THR A 49 -13.46 -24.26 30.03
C THR A 49 -12.14 -24.62 30.69
N GLY A 50 -11.52 -23.68 31.39
CA GLY A 50 -10.15 -23.80 31.90
C GLY A 50 -9.08 -23.56 30.82
N VAL A 51 -7.84 -23.43 31.27
CA VAL A 51 -6.64 -23.27 30.42
C VAL A 51 -5.64 -24.35 30.80
N TYR A 52 -5.34 -25.24 29.86
CA TYR A 52 -4.38 -26.32 30.06
C TYR A 52 -3.20 -26.20 29.10
N TRP A 53 -2.02 -26.69 29.53
CA TRP A 53 -0.80 -26.57 28.74
C TRP A 53 -0.88 -27.25 27.38
N GLN A 54 -1.60 -28.38 27.27
CA GLN A 54 -1.83 -29.03 25.97
C GLN A 54 -2.63 -28.15 25.00
N ASP A 55 -3.60 -27.37 25.49
CA ASP A 55 -4.42 -26.49 24.64
C ASP A 55 -3.64 -25.24 24.23
N VAL A 56 -2.75 -24.74 25.10
CA VAL A 56 -1.80 -23.68 24.76
C VAL A 56 -0.80 -24.16 23.71
N ALA A 57 -0.26 -25.37 23.85
CA ALA A 57 0.62 -25.97 22.84
C ALA A 57 -0.11 -26.16 21.50
N LEU A 58 -1.37 -26.60 21.53
CA LEU A 58 -2.24 -26.66 20.36
C LEU A 58 -2.43 -25.27 19.75
N ALA A 59 -2.66 -24.23 20.55
CA ALA A 59 -2.81 -22.85 20.07
C ALA A 59 -1.54 -22.35 19.36
N VAL A 60 -0.36 -22.59 19.93
CA VAL A 60 0.93 -22.24 19.32
C VAL A 60 1.14 -23.00 18.01
N GLY A 61 0.82 -24.30 17.97
CA GLY A 61 0.90 -25.11 16.76
C GLY A 61 -0.03 -24.62 15.66
N LEU A 62 -1.29 -24.33 16.00
CA LEU A 62 -2.28 -23.82 15.05
C LEU A 62 -1.95 -22.40 14.59
N TYR A 63 -1.36 -21.56 15.45
CA TYR A 63 -0.84 -20.25 15.07
C TYR A 63 0.27 -20.40 14.01
N GLY A 64 1.26 -21.27 14.26
CA GLY A 64 2.33 -21.54 13.29
C GLY A 64 1.83 -22.10 11.97
N LEU A 65 0.88 -23.05 12.02
CA LEU A 65 0.26 -23.63 10.82
C LEU A 65 -0.48 -22.59 9.99
N ARG A 66 -1.31 -21.76 10.63
CA ARG A 66 -2.05 -20.67 9.96
C ARG A 66 -1.11 -19.60 9.43
N MET A 67 -0.11 -19.21 10.21
CA MET A 67 0.86 -18.20 9.79
C MET A 67 1.62 -18.70 8.56
N PHE A 68 2.08 -19.96 8.52
CA PHE A 68 2.61 -20.56 7.30
C PHE A 68 1.61 -20.57 6.13
N GLY A 69 0.32 -20.85 6.38
CA GLY A 69 -0.73 -20.75 5.37
C GLY A 69 -0.85 -19.33 4.78
N ILE A 70 -0.77 -18.30 5.63
CA ILE A 70 -0.80 -16.91 5.20
C ILE A 70 0.48 -16.56 4.43
N THR A 71 1.65 -16.82 4.99
CA THR A 71 2.93 -16.38 4.41
C THR A 71 3.34 -17.22 3.21
N GLY A 72 3.30 -18.54 3.32
CA GLY A 72 3.65 -19.48 2.27
C GLY A 72 2.56 -19.59 1.20
N GLY A 73 1.29 -19.57 1.60
CA GLY A 73 0.12 -19.69 0.72
C GLY A 73 -0.35 -18.34 0.19
N TYR A 74 -1.21 -17.65 0.95
CA TYR A 74 -1.85 -16.39 0.53
C TYR A 74 -0.85 -15.39 -0.06
N HIS A 75 0.27 -15.21 0.64
CA HIS A 75 1.24 -14.21 0.29
C HIS A 75 2.19 -14.66 -0.83
N ARG A 76 3.12 -15.56 -0.54
CA ARG A 76 4.21 -15.89 -1.46
C ARG A 76 3.73 -16.66 -2.69
N TYR A 77 2.79 -17.58 -2.53
CA TYR A 77 2.28 -18.37 -3.66
C TYR A 77 1.20 -17.63 -4.45
N PHE A 78 0.05 -17.35 -3.83
CA PHE A 78 -1.13 -16.85 -4.54
C PHE A 78 -0.97 -15.39 -4.97
N SER A 79 -0.35 -14.54 -4.15
CA SER A 79 -0.21 -13.12 -4.49
C SER A 79 0.99 -12.85 -5.39
N HIS A 80 2.15 -13.47 -5.09
CA HIS A 80 3.43 -13.10 -5.72
C HIS A 80 4.05 -14.14 -6.65
N ARG A 81 3.49 -15.35 -6.73
CA ARG A 81 4.02 -16.44 -7.58
C ARG A 81 5.51 -16.69 -7.33
N ALA A 82 5.91 -16.65 -6.07
CA ALA A 82 7.31 -16.71 -5.67
C ALA A 82 7.93 -18.11 -5.78
N TYR A 83 7.10 -19.14 -5.93
CA TYR A 83 7.50 -20.53 -6.18
C TYR A 83 6.37 -21.27 -6.90
N LYS A 84 6.66 -22.49 -7.35
CA LYS A 84 5.69 -23.39 -7.98
C LYS A 84 5.41 -24.60 -7.10
N THR A 85 4.21 -25.16 -7.25
CA THR A 85 3.80 -26.41 -6.62
C THR A 85 2.74 -27.11 -7.48
N SER A 86 2.37 -28.34 -7.11
CA SER A 86 1.34 -29.12 -7.79
C SER A 86 -0.07 -28.57 -7.51
N ARG A 87 -1.03 -28.89 -8.38
CA ARG A 87 -2.44 -28.50 -8.17
C ARG A 87 -3.02 -29.03 -6.86
N TRP A 88 -2.60 -30.23 -6.45
CA TRP A 88 -2.98 -30.83 -5.18
C TRP A 88 -2.45 -30.05 -3.98
N PHE A 89 -1.16 -29.73 -3.96
CA PHE A 89 -0.59 -28.97 -2.84
C PHE A 89 -1.03 -27.50 -2.87
N GLN A 90 -1.31 -26.93 -4.04
CA GLN A 90 -2.00 -25.63 -4.17
C GLN A 90 -3.33 -25.64 -3.39
N PHE A 91 -4.16 -26.68 -3.55
CA PHE A 91 -5.41 -26.79 -2.80
C PHE A 91 -5.17 -26.93 -1.28
N ILE A 92 -4.17 -27.72 -0.87
CA ILE A 92 -3.79 -27.87 0.54
C ILE A 92 -3.35 -26.52 1.13
N LEU A 93 -2.50 -25.77 0.43
CA LEU A 93 -2.07 -24.43 0.85
C LEU A 93 -3.25 -23.47 0.98
N ALA A 94 -4.16 -23.47 0.00
CA ALA A 94 -5.39 -22.67 0.03
C ALA A 94 -6.25 -23.00 1.26
N PHE A 95 -6.47 -24.30 1.51
CA PHE A 95 -7.26 -24.78 2.65
C PHE A 95 -6.61 -24.37 3.98
N ILE A 96 -5.31 -24.62 4.15
CA ILE A 96 -4.57 -24.23 5.36
C ILE A 96 -4.63 -22.72 5.57
N ALA A 97 -4.39 -21.92 4.53
CA ALA A 97 -4.46 -20.46 4.61
C ALA A 97 -5.85 -19.98 5.07
N GLN A 98 -6.92 -20.59 4.57
CA GLN A 98 -8.30 -20.25 4.96
C GLN A 98 -8.71 -20.71 6.36
N THR A 99 -7.96 -21.61 6.99
CA THR A 99 -8.18 -21.88 8.42
C THR A 99 -7.91 -20.66 9.30
N SER A 100 -7.25 -19.62 8.76
CA SER A 100 -7.12 -18.30 9.38
C SER A 100 -8.40 -17.48 9.41
N ALA A 101 -9.43 -17.84 8.63
CA ALA A 101 -10.68 -17.08 8.49
C ALA A 101 -10.50 -15.62 7.99
N GLN A 102 -9.38 -15.29 7.34
CA GLN A 102 -9.12 -13.98 6.74
C GLN A 102 -9.59 -13.91 5.27
N ARG A 103 -10.89 -14.13 5.02
CA ARG A 103 -11.53 -14.13 3.69
C ARG A 103 -11.01 -15.22 2.74
N GLY A 104 -11.45 -15.16 1.47
CA GLY A 104 -11.11 -16.11 0.42
C GLY A 104 -9.73 -15.89 -0.22
N ILE A 105 -9.14 -16.94 -0.79
CA ILE A 105 -7.81 -16.90 -1.42
C ILE A 105 -7.76 -15.86 -2.53
N LEU A 106 -8.79 -15.86 -3.39
CA LEU A 106 -8.81 -14.99 -4.58
C LEU A 106 -9.02 -13.55 -4.15
N TRP A 107 -9.88 -13.32 -3.15
CA TRP A 107 -10.03 -12.00 -2.52
C TRP A 107 -8.70 -11.49 -1.97
N TRP A 108 -8.03 -12.32 -1.14
CA TRP A 108 -6.78 -11.95 -0.48
C TRP A 108 -5.70 -11.63 -1.51
N ALA A 109 -5.53 -12.51 -2.52
CA ALA A 109 -4.55 -12.29 -3.58
C ALA A 109 -4.83 -11.04 -4.41
N ALA A 110 -6.09 -10.77 -4.75
CA ALA A 110 -6.48 -9.57 -5.48
C ALA A 110 -6.19 -8.30 -4.67
N LYS A 111 -6.57 -8.27 -3.39
CA LYS A 111 -6.32 -7.13 -2.50
C LYS A 111 -4.83 -6.90 -2.27
N HIS A 112 -4.06 -7.97 -2.08
CA HIS A 112 -2.62 -7.85 -1.87
C HIS A 112 -1.89 -7.36 -3.11
N ARG A 113 -2.24 -7.86 -4.30
CA ARG A 113 -1.70 -7.35 -5.57
C ARG A 113 -2.06 -5.88 -5.79
N HIS A 114 -3.27 -5.47 -5.42
CA HIS A 114 -3.70 -4.07 -5.46
C HIS A 114 -2.87 -3.21 -4.49
N HIS A 115 -2.70 -3.65 -3.26
CA HIS A 115 -1.85 -2.98 -2.27
C HIS A 115 -0.44 -2.79 -2.81
N HIS A 116 0.22 -3.83 -3.32
CA HIS A 116 1.57 -3.67 -3.88
C HIS A 116 1.66 -2.69 -5.06
N ARG A 117 0.61 -2.58 -5.88
CA ARG A 117 0.57 -1.61 -6.99
C ARG A 117 0.41 -0.18 -6.48
N TYR A 118 -0.39 0.02 -5.44
CA TYR A 118 -0.84 1.33 -4.97
C TYR A 118 -0.38 1.68 -3.55
N SER A 119 0.57 0.93 -3.00
CA SER A 119 1.05 1.02 -1.61
C SER A 119 1.28 2.46 -1.18
N ASP A 120 0.67 2.84 -0.06
CA ASP A 120 0.72 4.17 0.56
C ASP A 120 0.23 5.35 -0.30
N THR A 121 -0.45 5.07 -1.41
CA THR A 121 -1.22 6.07 -2.19
C THR A 121 -2.68 6.12 -1.72
N PRO A 122 -3.47 7.15 -2.09
CA PRO A 122 -4.90 7.20 -1.76
C PRO A 122 -5.73 5.99 -2.23
N ALA A 123 -5.24 5.26 -3.24
CA ALA A 123 -5.87 4.05 -3.75
C ALA A 123 -5.56 2.80 -2.90
N ASP A 124 -4.60 2.87 -1.97
CA ASP A 124 -4.32 1.80 -1.02
C ASP A 124 -5.43 1.70 0.02
N VAL A 125 -6.01 0.50 0.15
CA VAL A 125 -7.20 0.28 0.98
C VAL A 125 -6.88 0.26 2.47
N HIS A 126 -5.61 0.09 2.84
CA HIS A 126 -5.17 0.00 4.24
C HIS A 126 -3.86 0.76 4.50
N SER A 127 -3.64 1.90 3.83
CA SER A 127 -2.47 2.75 4.13
C SER A 127 -2.65 3.52 5.46
N PRO A 128 -1.72 3.36 6.42
CA PRO A 128 -1.73 4.15 7.65
C PRO A 128 -1.50 5.64 7.40
N ALA A 129 -0.70 6.00 6.39
CA ALA A 129 -0.39 7.37 6.05
C ALA A 129 -1.61 8.13 5.51
N GLN A 130 -2.49 7.43 4.77
CA GLN A 130 -3.66 8.03 4.14
C GLN A 130 -4.90 8.06 5.04
N ARG A 131 -5.11 7.01 5.86
CA ARG A 131 -6.35 6.81 6.61
C ARG A 131 -6.17 6.65 8.12
N GLY A 132 -4.94 6.75 8.60
CA GLY A 132 -4.59 6.60 10.01
C GLY A 132 -4.36 5.15 10.43
N PHE A 133 -3.65 5.00 11.55
CA PHE A 133 -3.18 3.70 12.04
C PHE A 133 -4.30 2.70 12.34
N TRP A 134 -5.33 3.11 13.08
CA TRP A 134 -6.40 2.20 13.52
C TRP A 134 -7.27 1.70 12.37
N TYR A 135 -7.52 2.55 11.39
CA TYR A 135 -8.22 2.17 10.17
C TYR A 135 -7.42 1.13 9.38
N ALA A 136 -6.12 1.39 9.15
CA ALA A 136 -5.24 0.47 8.45
C ALA A 136 -5.05 -0.87 9.18
N HIS A 137 -5.08 -0.86 10.52
CA HIS A 137 -4.94 -2.06 11.32
C HIS A 137 -6.20 -2.94 11.29
N MET A 138 -7.40 -2.36 11.40
CA MET A 138 -8.65 -3.14 11.49
C MET A 138 -9.82 -2.58 10.68
N GLY A 139 -9.99 -1.26 10.63
CA GLY A 139 -11.19 -0.62 10.06
C GLY A 139 -11.48 -0.99 8.60
N TRP A 140 -10.43 -1.11 7.77
CA TRP A 140 -10.56 -1.38 6.34
C TRP A 140 -11.24 -2.72 6.01
N ILE A 141 -11.16 -3.70 6.92
CA ILE A 141 -11.71 -5.05 6.73
C ILE A 141 -13.25 -5.02 6.66
N PHE A 142 -13.85 -4.02 7.29
CA PHE A 142 -15.30 -3.86 7.43
C PHE A 142 -15.89 -2.92 6.39
N THR A 143 -15.12 -2.47 5.40
CA THR A 143 -15.58 -1.51 4.37
C THR A 143 -16.31 -2.23 3.23
N ALA A 144 -17.57 -1.85 2.98
CA ALA A 144 -18.42 -2.46 1.93
C ALA A 144 -17.78 -2.43 0.53
N ARG A 145 -17.14 -1.29 0.21
CA ARG A 145 -16.50 -1.01 -1.09
C ARG A 145 -15.41 -2.02 -1.47
N HIS A 146 -14.87 -2.75 -0.49
CA HIS A 146 -13.76 -3.67 -0.72
C HIS A 146 -14.13 -5.13 -0.43
N ASP A 147 -15.40 -5.43 -0.21
CA ASP A 147 -15.89 -6.75 0.16
C ASP A 147 -15.82 -7.77 -1.01
N GLN A 148 -16.03 -7.30 -2.24
CA GLN A 148 -16.06 -8.16 -3.42
C GLN A 148 -14.67 -8.55 -3.93
N THR A 149 -14.56 -9.79 -4.40
CA THR A 149 -13.36 -10.34 -5.05
C THR A 149 -13.24 -9.82 -6.48
N ASP A 150 -12.17 -9.10 -6.80
CA ASP A 150 -11.83 -8.73 -8.17
C ASP A 150 -11.13 -9.90 -8.90
N LEU A 151 -11.91 -10.71 -9.60
CA LEU A 151 -11.39 -11.84 -10.36
C LEU A 151 -10.53 -11.42 -11.56
N ALA A 152 -10.70 -10.20 -12.08
CA ALA A 152 -9.90 -9.69 -13.19
C ALA A 152 -8.45 -9.38 -12.77
N ALA A 153 -8.20 -9.16 -11.47
CA ALA A 153 -6.85 -9.02 -10.91
C ALA A 153 -6.12 -10.36 -10.72
N VAL A 154 -6.85 -11.48 -10.71
CA VAL A 154 -6.32 -12.84 -10.43
C VAL A 154 -6.76 -13.91 -11.45
N PRO A 155 -6.74 -13.65 -12.77
CA PRO A 155 -7.23 -14.60 -13.78
C PRO A 155 -6.42 -15.90 -13.80
N ASP A 156 -5.15 -15.84 -13.42
CA ASP A 156 -4.26 -16.99 -13.28
C ASP A 156 -4.71 -17.99 -12.21
N LEU A 157 -5.43 -17.52 -11.19
CA LEU A 157 -5.96 -18.35 -10.10
C LEU A 157 -7.45 -18.66 -10.29
N ALA A 158 -8.21 -17.69 -10.83
CA ALA A 158 -9.66 -17.79 -11.01
C ALA A 158 -10.09 -18.90 -12.00
N LYS A 159 -9.15 -19.43 -12.80
CA LYS A 159 -9.36 -20.58 -13.68
C LYS A 159 -9.50 -21.92 -12.94
N PHE A 160 -9.09 -22.01 -11.68
CA PHE A 160 -9.15 -23.25 -10.91
C PHE A 160 -10.48 -23.37 -10.14
N PRO A 161 -11.36 -24.32 -10.46
CA PRO A 161 -12.68 -24.44 -9.84
C PRO A 161 -12.60 -24.70 -8.33
N GLU A 162 -11.62 -25.47 -7.87
CA GLU A 162 -11.40 -25.75 -6.45
C GLU A 162 -11.03 -24.50 -5.64
N LEU A 163 -10.28 -23.56 -6.24
CA LEU A 163 -9.98 -22.28 -5.60
C LEU A 163 -11.20 -21.37 -5.55
N ARG A 164 -12.03 -21.37 -6.60
CA ARG A 164 -13.31 -20.63 -6.59
C ARG A 164 -14.28 -21.18 -5.55
N PHE A 165 -14.33 -22.51 -5.39
CA PHE A 165 -15.13 -23.16 -4.36
C PHE A 165 -14.67 -22.71 -2.97
N LEU A 166 -13.37 -22.80 -2.70
CA LEU A 166 -12.78 -22.33 -1.46
C LEU A 166 -13.02 -20.83 -1.21
N ASP A 167 -12.88 -19.98 -2.23
CA ASP A 167 -13.15 -18.53 -2.11
C ASP A 167 -14.61 -18.24 -1.77
N ARG A 168 -15.55 -18.96 -2.41
CA ARG A 168 -16.99 -18.87 -2.13
C ARG A 168 -17.34 -19.32 -0.72
N PHE A 169 -16.73 -20.40 -0.24
CA PHE A 169 -16.96 -20.96 1.08
C PHE A 169 -15.78 -20.70 2.03
N HIS A 170 -15.33 -19.44 2.09
CA HIS A 170 -14.04 -19.13 2.70
C HIS A 170 -13.92 -19.36 4.21
N TYR A 171 -15.04 -19.47 4.93
CA TYR A 171 -15.05 -19.87 6.34
C TYR A 171 -15.11 -21.38 6.55
N LEU A 172 -15.35 -22.18 5.50
CA LEU A 172 -15.49 -23.63 5.60
C LEU A 172 -14.22 -24.30 6.15
N PRO A 173 -12.99 -23.98 5.71
CA PRO A 173 -11.78 -24.59 6.28
C PRO A 173 -11.59 -24.28 7.76
N ALA A 174 -11.86 -23.04 8.19
CA ALA A 174 -11.81 -22.66 9.60
C ALA A 174 -12.87 -23.40 10.43
N PHE A 175 -14.10 -23.53 9.91
CA PHE A 175 -15.17 -24.29 10.55
C PHE A 175 -14.81 -25.78 10.71
N ILE A 176 -14.30 -26.42 9.66
CA ILE A 176 -13.85 -27.82 9.70
C ILE A 176 -12.75 -27.99 10.76
N LEU A 177 -11.77 -27.08 10.80
CA LEU A 177 -10.71 -27.12 11.81
C LEU A 177 -11.25 -26.93 13.23
N ALA A 178 -12.19 -26.02 13.44
CA ALA A 178 -12.82 -25.79 14.75
C ALA A 178 -13.53 -27.06 15.24
N VAL A 179 -14.34 -27.68 14.39
CA VAL A 179 -15.05 -28.93 14.70
C VAL A 179 -14.05 -30.05 14.99
N ALA A 180 -13.01 -30.21 14.17
CA ALA A 180 -11.98 -31.22 14.40
C ALA A 180 -11.23 -31.03 15.74
N VAL A 181 -10.87 -29.79 16.07
CA VAL A 181 -10.24 -29.45 17.36
C VAL A 181 -11.18 -29.75 18.52
N TRP A 182 -12.46 -29.39 18.41
CA TRP A 182 -13.44 -29.68 19.46
C TRP A 182 -13.64 -31.17 19.69
N PHE A 183 -13.73 -31.98 18.62
CA PHE A 183 -13.80 -33.43 18.75
C PHE A 183 -12.54 -34.04 19.38
N ALA A 184 -11.36 -33.49 19.09
CA ALA A 184 -10.09 -34.03 19.56
C ALA A 184 -9.69 -33.56 20.97
N ALA A 185 -10.03 -32.33 21.36
CA ALA A 185 -9.53 -31.66 22.56
C ALA A 185 -10.63 -31.00 23.40
N GLY A 186 -11.90 -31.23 23.06
CA GLY A 186 -13.05 -30.73 23.81
C GLY A 186 -13.20 -29.21 23.78
N TRP A 187 -13.95 -28.69 24.75
CA TRP A 187 -14.26 -27.26 24.84
C TRP A 187 -13.04 -26.39 25.16
N SER A 188 -12.13 -26.85 26.01
CA SER A 188 -10.91 -26.09 26.33
C SER A 188 -9.98 -26.00 25.11
N GLY A 189 -9.84 -27.10 24.35
CA GLY A 189 -9.11 -27.10 23.09
C GLY A 189 -9.75 -26.20 22.02
N LEU A 190 -11.08 -26.16 21.92
CA LEU A 190 -11.76 -25.24 21.01
C LEU A 190 -11.52 -23.77 21.42
N VAL A 191 -11.65 -23.43 22.70
CA VAL A 191 -11.51 -22.04 23.16
C VAL A 191 -10.05 -21.58 23.17
N VAL A 192 -9.18 -22.29 23.86
CA VAL A 192 -7.76 -21.91 23.99
C VAL A 192 -7.01 -22.31 22.73
N GLY A 193 -7.13 -23.56 22.29
CA GLY A 193 -6.45 -24.05 21.09
C GLY A 193 -6.87 -23.30 19.84
N PHE A 194 -8.16 -23.33 19.47
CA PHE A 194 -8.62 -22.76 18.20
C PHE A 194 -8.89 -21.25 18.24
N PHE A 195 -9.66 -20.72 19.19
CA PHE A 195 -10.04 -19.29 19.18
C PHE A 195 -8.88 -18.36 19.54
N TRP A 196 -8.08 -18.64 20.58
CA TRP A 196 -6.94 -17.78 20.90
C TRP A 196 -5.90 -17.74 19.78
N SER A 197 -5.61 -18.88 19.15
CA SER A 197 -4.69 -18.92 18.01
C SER A 197 -5.26 -18.18 16.79
N THR A 198 -6.57 -18.22 16.55
CA THR A 198 -7.22 -17.44 15.49
C THR A 198 -7.05 -15.94 15.71
N ILE A 199 -7.32 -15.44 16.92
CA ILE A 199 -7.14 -14.02 17.27
C ILE A 199 -5.66 -13.61 17.20
N ALA A 200 -4.74 -14.45 17.71
CA ALA A 200 -3.31 -14.20 17.59
C ALA A 200 -2.89 -14.11 16.11
N THR A 201 -3.40 -14.98 15.24
CA THR A 201 -3.14 -14.93 13.79
C THR A 201 -3.69 -13.63 13.17
N TYR A 202 -4.91 -13.20 13.50
CA TYR A 202 -5.46 -11.92 13.01
C TYR A 202 -4.54 -10.75 13.32
N HIS A 203 -4.20 -10.56 14.59
CA HIS A 203 -3.36 -9.43 15.01
C HIS A 203 -1.93 -9.56 14.49
N GLY A 204 -1.39 -10.78 14.36
CA GLY A 204 -0.11 -11.03 13.71
C GLY A 204 -0.08 -10.52 12.26
N THR A 205 -1.12 -10.81 11.48
CA THR A 205 -1.24 -10.35 10.09
C THR A 205 -1.49 -8.84 10.02
N PHE A 206 -2.39 -8.31 10.84
CA PHE A 206 -2.74 -6.88 10.81
C PHE A 206 -1.58 -5.97 11.22
N CYS A 207 -0.67 -6.45 12.07
CA CYS A 207 0.55 -5.74 12.40
C CYS A 207 1.45 -5.52 11.16
N ILE A 208 1.42 -6.40 10.16
CA ILE A 208 2.19 -6.19 8.93
C ILE A 208 1.59 -5.06 8.11
N ASN A 209 0.27 -5.01 7.96
CA ASN A 209 -0.40 -3.92 7.24
C ASN A 209 -0.21 -2.55 7.91
N SER A 210 -0.15 -2.51 9.24
CA SER A 210 -0.03 -1.25 9.99
C SER A 210 1.39 -0.96 10.48
N LEU A 211 1.91 -1.74 11.43
CA LEU A 211 3.18 -1.45 12.10
C LEU A 211 4.38 -1.58 11.16
N ALA A 212 4.36 -2.50 10.19
CA ALA A 212 5.47 -2.59 9.22
C ALA A 212 5.54 -1.40 8.26
N HIS A 213 4.52 -0.54 8.20
CA HIS A 213 4.53 0.74 7.47
C HIS A 213 4.82 1.96 8.37
N VAL A 214 5.03 1.77 9.67
CA VAL A 214 5.25 2.88 10.63
C VAL A 214 6.55 2.70 11.41
N TYR A 215 6.91 1.48 11.80
CA TYR A 215 8.01 1.20 12.72
C TYR A 215 8.99 0.14 12.18
N GLY A 216 10.26 0.52 12.08
CA GLY A 216 11.34 -0.34 11.58
C GLY A 216 12.37 0.44 10.76
N ARG A 217 13.15 -0.27 9.94
CA ARG A 217 14.23 0.30 9.11
C ARG A 217 13.93 0.16 7.62
N ARG A 218 14.28 1.16 6.82
CA ARG A 218 14.28 1.07 5.36
C ARG A 218 15.69 0.80 4.86
N ARG A 219 15.86 -0.27 4.09
CA ARG A 219 17.12 -0.61 3.40
C ARG A 219 17.03 -0.29 1.91
N TYR A 220 15.83 -0.33 1.34
CA TYR A 220 15.58 -0.11 -0.07
C TYR A 220 14.56 1.01 -0.25
N LEU A 221 14.77 1.82 -1.29
CA LEU A 221 13.80 2.83 -1.70
C LEU A 221 12.72 2.17 -2.56
N THR A 222 11.54 1.97 -1.98
CA THR A 222 10.39 1.26 -2.58
C THR A 222 9.29 2.19 -3.07
N GLY A 223 9.38 3.48 -2.78
CA GLY A 223 8.34 4.47 -3.11
C GLY A 223 7.10 4.39 -2.20
N ASP A 224 7.19 3.62 -1.12
CA ASP A 224 6.19 3.51 -0.05
C ASP A 224 6.88 3.53 1.32
N ASP A 225 6.08 3.35 2.39
CA ASP A 225 6.55 3.44 3.76
C ASP A 225 6.89 2.09 4.42
N SER A 226 7.00 1.01 3.64
CA SER A 226 7.39 -0.31 4.14
C SER A 226 8.72 -0.30 4.91
N ARG A 227 8.80 -1.07 6.00
CA ARG A 227 9.97 -1.13 6.91
C ARG A 227 10.26 -2.56 7.36
N ASN A 228 11.53 -2.88 7.49
CA ASN A 228 12.00 -4.12 8.09
C ASN A 228 11.98 -4.05 9.62
N ASN A 229 11.49 -5.10 10.25
CA ASN A 229 11.47 -5.29 11.70
C ASN A 229 11.68 -6.77 12.06
N TRP A 230 12.78 -7.03 12.77
CA TRP A 230 13.19 -8.40 13.10
C TRP A 230 12.28 -9.09 14.12
N TRP A 231 11.69 -8.33 15.06
CA TRP A 231 10.73 -8.87 16.01
C TRP A 231 9.46 -9.35 15.31
N PHE A 232 8.94 -8.54 14.39
CA PHE A 232 7.80 -8.95 13.58
C PHE A 232 8.17 -10.13 12.67
N ALA A 233 9.39 -10.17 12.11
CA ALA A 233 9.82 -11.29 11.27
C ALA A 233 9.80 -12.62 12.04
N LEU A 234 10.20 -12.64 13.31
CA LEU A 234 10.09 -13.84 14.15
C LEU A 234 8.63 -14.22 14.41
N LEU A 235 7.79 -13.26 14.82
CA LEU A 235 6.38 -13.51 15.14
C LEU A 235 5.57 -13.97 13.93
N THR A 236 5.84 -13.40 12.76
CA THR A 236 5.10 -13.60 11.51
C THR A 236 5.84 -14.50 10.53
N MET A 237 6.80 -15.30 11.01
CA MET A 237 7.52 -16.29 10.21
C MET A 237 8.20 -15.75 8.94
N GLY A 238 8.62 -14.48 8.94
CA GLY A 238 9.39 -13.84 7.86
C GLY A 238 8.82 -12.50 7.38
N GLU A 239 7.53 -12.23 7.58
CA GLU A 239 6.84 -11.07 6.99
C GLU A 239 7.32 -9.72 7.51
N GLY A 240 7.96 -9.70 8.68
CA GLY A 240 8.59 -8.50 9.20
C GLY A 240 9.76 -7.98 8.36
N TRP A 241 10.30 -8.74 7.40
CA TRP A 241 11.23 -8.22 6.39
C TRP A 241 10.49 -7.48 5.26
N HIS A 242 9.58 -6.58 5.64
CA HIS A 242 8.57 -6.00 4.77
C HIS A 242 9.16 -5.04 3.72
N ASN A 243 10.20 -4.27 4.08
CA ASN A 243 10.88 -3.41 3.09
C ASN A 243 11.71 -4.23 2.08
N ASN A 244 12.30 -5.35 2.50
CA ASN A 244 12.94 -6.28 1.55
C ASN A 244 11.89 -6.84 0.58
N HIS A 245 10.75 -7.26 1.12
CA HIS A 245 9.63 -7.78 0.36
C HIS A 245 9.12 -6.76 -0.67
N HIS A 246 8.86 -5.51 -0.27
CA HIS A 246 8.44 -4.46 -1.20
C HIS A 246 9.52 -4.08 -2.24
N ALA A 247 10.81 -4.27 -1.92
CA ALA A 247 11.88 -4.09 -2.89
C ALA A 247 11.91 -5.16 -3.97
N TYR A 248 11.54 -6.41 -3.64
CA TYR A 248 11.50 -7.50 -4.60
C TYR A 248 10.47 -8.58 -4.22
N GLN A 249 9.21 -8.25 -4.48
CA GLN A 249 8.04 -9.03 -4.02
C GLN A 249 7.96 -10.45 -4.59
N SER A 250 8.61 -10.71 -5.72
CA SER A 250 8.62 -12.03 -6.36
C SER A 250 9.54 -13.05 -5.70
N ALA A 251 10.37 -12.67 -4.71
CA ALA A 251 11.23 -13.62 -4.02
C ALA A 251 10.47 -14.50 -3.04
N ALA A 252 10.82 -15.79 -2.99
CA ALA A 252 10.30 -16.73 -2.00
C ALA A 252 10.89 -16.50 -0.61
N CYS A 253 12.07 -15.88 -0.52
CA CYS A 253 12.68 -15.42 0.73
C CYS A 253 12.50 -13.92 0.88
N GLN A 254 11.99 -13.48 2.03
CA GLN A 254 11.92 -12.06 2.39
C GLN A 254 13.15 -11.64 3.20
N GLY A 255 13.79 -12.58 3.91
CA GLY A 255 15.13 -12.39 4.45
C GLY A 255 16.16 -12.45 3.33
N PHE A 256 16.81 -11.33 3.01
CA PHE A 256 17.83 -11.22 1.96
C PHE A 256 19.25 -11.46 2.50
N ARG A 257 19.45 -11.39 3.81
CA ARG A 257 20.73 -11.67 4.48
C ARG A 257 20.67 -12.98 5.26
N TRP A 258 21.83 -13.61 5.47
CA TRP A 258 21.92 -14.91 6.16
C TRP A 258 21.40 -14.87 7.62
N TRP A 259 21.44 -13.71 8.27
CA TRP A 259 20.93 -13.50 9.63
C TRP A 259 19.45 -13.09 9.68
N GLU A 260 18.83 -12.83 8.52
CA GLU A 260 17.41 -12.46 8.43
C GLU A 260 16.58 -13.74 8.44
N ILE A 261 16.18 -14.16 9.65
CA ILE A 261 15.42 -15.38 9.86
C ILE A 261 14.07 -15.30 9.14
N ASP A 262 13.82 -16.28 8.27
CA ASP A 262 12.59 -16.42 7.48
C ASP A 262 12.12 -17.87 7.56
N THR A 263 11.36 -18.18 8.62
CA THR A 263 10.89 -19.54 8.92
C THR A 263 10.04 -20.11 7.78
N THR A 264 9.20 -19.29 7.16
CA THR A 264 8.38 -19.70 6.01
C THR A 264 9.24 -20.17 4.86
N TYR A 265 10.29 -19.41 4.52
CA TYR A 265 11.21 -19.79 3.45
C TYR A 265 11.95 -21.09 3.77
N TYR A 266 12.33 -21.30 5.03
CA TYR A 266 12.98 -22.54 5.43
C TYR A 266 12.07 -23.77 5.27
N ILE A 267 10.78 -23.63 5.61
CA ILE A 267 9.78 -24.68 5.37
C ILE A 267 9.62 -24.93 3.86
N LEU A 268 9.46 -23.87 3.06
CA LEU A 268 9.34 -23.99 1.60
C LEU A 268 10.59 -24.65 0.99
N LYS A 269 11.79 -24.34 1.50
CA LYS A 269 13.04 -24.95 1.07
C LYS A 269 13.10 -26.44 1.43
N ALA A 270 12.68 -26.83 2.63
CA ALA A 270 12.62 -28.23 3.03
C ALA A 270 11.61 -29.01 2.15
N LEU A 271 10.44 -28.44 1.88
CA LEU A 271 9.45 -29.01 0.96
C LEU A 271 10.00 -29.19 -0.46
N SER A 272 10.95 -28.34 -0.89
CA SER A 272 11.57 -28.45 -2.20
C SER A 272 12.50 -29.65 -2.34
N TRP A 273 13.09 -30.12 -1.24
CA TRP A 273 13.96 -31.31 -1.24
C TRP A 273 13.20 -32.59 -1.55
N VAL A 274 11.90 -32.61 -1.29
CA VAL A 274 11.00 -33.75 -1.57
C VAL A 274 10.10 -33.49 -2.78
N GLY A 275 10.34 -32.42 -3.53
CA GLY A 275 9.61 -32.09 -4.77
C GLY A 275 8.19 -31.57 -4.58
N ILE A 276 7.79 -31.18 -3.36
CA ILE A 276 6.46 -30.58 -3.12
C ILE A 276 6.42 -29.16 -3.66
N THR A 277 7.50 -28.39 -3.47
CA THR A 277 7.68 -27.06 -4.03
C THR A 277 8.90 -27.02 -4.94
N TRP A 278 8.92 -26.16 -5.94
CA TRP A 278 10.07 -25.97 -6.82
C TRP A 278 10.10 -24.55 -7.37
N ASP A 279 11.17 -24.21 -8.09
CA ASP A 279 11.41 -22.87 -8.64
C ASP A 279 11.27 -21.75 -7.58
N LEU A 280 11.86 -21.95 -6.39
CA LEU A 280 11.86 -20.92 -5.34
C LEU A 280 12.66 -19.71 -5.82
N HIS A 281 11.97 -18.65 -6.22
CA HIS A 281 12.57 -17.43 -6.72
C HIS A 281 13.43 -16.76 -5.65
N ARG A 282 14.59 -16.23 -6.07
CA ARG A 282 15.50 -15.48 -5.21
C ARG A 282 15.73 -14.08 -5.78
N PRO A 283 15.99 -13.08 -4.92
CA PRO A 283 16.36 -11.77 -5.38
C PRO A 283 17.73 -11.83 -6.08
N PRO A 284 17.89 -11.21 -7.27
CA PRO A 284 19.20 -11.04 -7.88
C PRO A 284 20.18 -10.31 -6.94
N ALA A 285 21.47 -10.60 -7.06
CA ALA A 285 22.48 -10.03 -6.17
C ALA A 285 22.53 -8.49 -6.22
N ALA A 286 22.26 -7.89 -7.38
CA ALA A 286 22.16 -6.44 -7.54
C ALA A 286 21.02 -5.83 -6.71
N VAL A 287 19.90 -6.53 -6.56
CA VAL A 287 18.78 -6.12 -5.70
C VAL A 287 19.21 -6.15 -4.24
N VAL A 288 19.81 -7.26 -3.82
CA VAL A 288 20.27 -7.45 -2.44
C VAL A 288 21.28 -6.37 -2.03
N ARG A 289 22.14 -5.93 -2.96
CA ARG A 289 23.10 -4.84 -2.77
C ARG A 289 22.50 -3.43 -2.92
N GLY A 290 21.27 -3.30 -3.43
CA GLY A 290 20.62 -1.99 -3.65
C GLY A 290 21.16 -1.24 -4.88
N GLU A 291 21.74 -1.96 -5.83
CA GLU A 291 22.35 -1.42 -7.05
C GLU A 291 21.39 -1.38 -8.24
N GLN A 292 20.27 -2.11 -8.17
CA GLN A 292 19.29 -2.14 -9.24
C GLN A 292 18.66 -0.76 -9.46
N ARG A 293 18.63 -0.31 -10.72
CA ARG A 293 17.92 0.91 -11.11
C ARG A 293 16.43 0.76 -10.80
N LEU A 294 15.86 1.78 -10.17
CA LEU A 294 14.45 1.80 -9.78
C LEU A 294 13.53 1.91 -11.00
N GLY A 295 12.34 1.35 -10.88
CA GLY A 295 11.30 1.50 -11.89
C GLY A 295 10.74 2.93 -11.92
N LYS A 296 10.23 3.35 -13.09
CA LYS A 296 9.67 4.70 -13.32
C LYS A 296 8.67 5.13 -12.24
N ALA A 297 7.75 4.24 -11.85
CA ALA A 297 6.74 4.57 -10.83
C ALA A 297 7.34 4.91 -9.46
N ILE A 298 8.43 4.25 -9.06
CA ILE A 298 9.12 4.54 -7.80
C ILE A 298 9.86 5.86 -7.91
N ILE A 299 10.52 6.11 -9.04
CA ILE A 299 11.20 7.37 -9.33
C ILE A 299 10.21 8.53 -9.28
N ASP A 300 9.07 8.42 -9.97
CA ASP A 300 8.02 9.46 -9.99
C ASP A 300 7.48 9.74 -8.58
N ARG A 301 7.25 8.71 -7.76
CA ARG A 301 6.81 8.89 -6.37
C ARG A 301 7.85 9.58 -5.50
N ALA A 302 9.10 9.10 -5.53
CA ALA A 302 10.19 9.69 -4.75
C ALA A 302 10.47 11.14 -5.19
N ALA A 303 10.40 11.41 -6.49
CA ALA A 303 10.53 12.75 -7.05
C ALA A 303 9.38 13.66 -6.59
N GLY A 304 8.15 13.17 -6.56
CA GLY A 304 7.00 13.91 -6.02
C GLY A 304 7.15 14.22 -4.53
N GLN A 305 7.62 13.26 -3.73
CA GLN A 305 7.92 13.46 -2.30
C GLN A 305 9.01 14.52 -2.11
N LEU A 306 10.07 14.48 -2.90
CA LEU A 306 11.15 15.46 -2.86
C LEU A 306 10.66 16.85 -3.26
N ALA A 307 9.94 16.97 -4.38
CA ALA A 307 9.38 18.22 -4.86
C ALA A 307 8.42 18.85 -3.83
N ALA A 308 7.61 18.03 -3.16
CA ALA A 308 6.68 18.49 -2.11
C ALA A 308 7.39 19.11 -0.89
N THR A 309 8.70 18.92 -0.71
CA THR A 309 9.46 19.59 0.36
C THR A 309 9.79 21.06 0.07
N PHE A 310 9.49 21.53 -1.14
CA PHE A 310 9.72 22.91 -1.56
C PHE A 310 8.38 23.66 -1.68
N HIS A 311 8.36 24.89 -1.18
CA HIS A 311 7.16 25.73 -1.22
C HIS A 311 6.99 26.39 -2.60
N VAL A 312 6.29 25.71 -3.51
CA VAL A 312 6.01 26.18 -4.88
C VAL A 312 5.43 27.60 -4.91
N GLU A 313 4.52 27.91 -3.99
CA GLU A 313 3.92 29.25 -3.85
C GLU A 313 4.96 30.35 -3.58
N GLN A 314 5.88 30.09 -2.64
CA GLN A 314 6.92 31.05 -2.29
C GLN A 314 7.93 31.22 -3.42
N ILE A 315 8.26 30.12 -4.11
CA ILE A 315 9.16 30.13 -5.27
C ILE A 315 8.53 30.94 -6.41
N ALA A 316 7.26 30.69 -6.73
CA ALA A 316 6.52 31.41 -7.76
C ALA A 316 6.41 32.91 -7.43
N ALA A 317 6.09 33.26 -6.17
CA ALA A 317 6.00 34.66 -5.75
C ALA A 317 7.34 35.40 -5.85
N ARG A 318 8.45 34.77 -5.42
CA ARG A 318 9.80 35.35 -5.56
C ARG A 318 10.18 35.53 -7.03
N LEU A 319 9.88 34.53 -7.85
CA LEU A 319 10.16 34.58 -9.28
C LEU A 319 9.34 35.69 -9.96
N GLN A 320 8.07 35.85 -9.61
CA GLN A 320 7.22 36.92 -10.10
C GLN A 320 7.76 38.31 -9.72
N ALA A 321 8.27 38.48 -8.49
CA ALA A 321 8.91 39.72 -8.04
C ALA A 321 10.20 40.00 -8.84
N THR A 322 11.10 39.01 -8.99
CA THR A 322 12.33 39.16 -9.78
C THR A 322 12.06 39.51 -11.24
N LEU A 323 11.01 38.92 -11.84
CA LEU A 323 10.56 39.22 -13.20
C LEU A 323 9.97 40.64 -13.33
N ALA A 324 9.40 41.20 -12.26
CA ALA A 324 8.88 42.57 -12.26
C ALA A 324 10.00 43.62 -12.19
N ASP A 325 11.09 43.30 -11.49
CA ASP A 325 12.19 44.24 -11.23
C ASP A 325 13.29 44.26 -12.31
N THR A 326 13.24 43.36 -13.30
CA THR A 326 14.27 43.26 -14.34
C THR A 326 13.72 43.55 -15.74
N PRO A 327 14.07 44.71 -16.37
CA PRO A 327 13.51 45.12 -17.66
C PRO A 327 13.74 44.13 -18.82
N SER A 328 14.87 43.43 -18.84
CA SER A 328 15.18 42.42 -19.87
C SER A 328 14.38 41.11 -19.74
N LEU A 329 13.73 40.89 -18.59
CA LEU A 329 12.87 39.75 -18.32
C LEU A 329 11.38 40.08 -18.51
N ALA A 330 11.03 41.35 -18.78
CA ALA A 330 9.67 41.74 -19.14
C ALA A 330 9.24 41.12 -20.48
N ASP A 331 10.17 41.01 -21.45
CA ASP A 331 9.94 40.33 -22.72
C ASP A 331 9.77 38.81 -22.52
N VAL A 332 10.55 38.20 -21.63
CA VAL A 332 10.39 36.79 -21.24
C VAL A 332 9.05 36.55 -20.54
N LYS A 333 8.62 37.48 -19.68
CA LYS A 333 7.31 37.45 -19.03
C LYS A 333 6.18 37.51 -20.07
N ALA A 334 6.28 38.43 -21.04
CA ALA A 334 5.30 38.55 -22.12
C ALA A 334 5.27 37.27 -22.99
N GLU A 335 6.42 36.68 -23.31
CA GLU A 335 6.49 35.43 -24.07
C GLU A 335 5.93 34.23 -23.29
N LEU A 336 6.22 34.12 -21.98
CA LEU A 336 5.66 33.08 -21.12
C LEU A 336 4.14 33.21 -21.01
N GLN A 337 3.64 34.44 -20.81
CA GLN A 337 2.21 34.74 -20.76
C GLN A 337 1.52 34.37 -22.07
N HIS A 338 2.12 34.72 -23.21
CA HIS A 338 1.60 34.37 -24.53
C HIS A 338 1.57 32.85 -24.78
N LYS A 339 2.67 32.13 -24.49
CA LYS A 339 2.72 30.67 -24.66
C LYS A 339 1.71 29.95 -23.77
N LEU A 340 1.52 30.45 -22.56
CA LEU A 340 0.56 29.90 -21.62
C LEU A 340 -0.89 30.16 -22.02
N GLN A 341 -1.22 31.38 -22.45
CA GLN A 341 -2.53 31.69 -23.00
C GLN A 341 -2.86 30.79 -24.19
N ASN A 342 -1.87 30.54 -25.06
CA ASN A 342 -2.02 29.61 -26.18
C ASN A 342 -2.23 28.16 -25.70
N ALA A 343 -1.47 27.69 -24.71
CA ALA A 343 -1.65 26.36 -24.14
C ALA A 343 -3.04 26.19 -23.49
N ARG A 344 -3.52 27.23 -22.79
CA ARG A 344 -4.86 27.25 -22.19
C ARG A 344 -5.95 27.24 -23.26
N ALA A 345 -5.83 28.05 -24.31
CA ALA A 345 -6.76 28.06 -25.43
C ALA A 345 -6.80 26.71 -26.15
N GLN A 346 -5.66 26.04 -26.31
CA GLN A 346 -5.58 24.69 -26.87
C GLN A 346 -6.25 23.65 -25.97
N ALA A 347 -6.04 23.72 -24.65
CA ALA A 347 -6.68 22.83 -23.69
C ALA A 347 -8.20 23.04 -23.62
N GLU A 348 -8.67 24.30 -23.66
CA GLU A 348 -10.09 24.65 -23.71
C GLU A 348 -10.73 24.20 -25.03
N ALA A 349 -10.04 24.38 -26.16
CA ALA A 349 -10.49 23.85 -27.46
C ALA A 349 -10.55 22.32 -27.47
N MET A 350 -9.58 21.65 -26.83
CA MET A 350 -9.57 20.19 -26.68
C MET A 350 -10.72 19.71 -25.80
N LEU A 351 -10.98 20.38 -24.67
CA LEU A 351 -12.13 20.10 -23.80
C LEU A 351 -13.47 20.33 -24.52
N ALA A 352 -13.55 21.37 -25.37
CA ALA A 352 -14.72 21.61 -26.21
C ALA A 352 -14.90 20.53 -27.29
N SER A 353 -13.81 19.94 -27.79
CA SER A 353 -13.84 18.86 -28.78
C SER A 353 -14.21 17.48 -28.22
N LEU A 354 -14.21 17.30 -26.89
CA LEU A 354 -14.60 16.04 -26.22
C LEU A 354 -16.11 15.71 -26.35
N HIS A 355 -16.90 16.56 -27.00
CA HIS A 355 -18.32 16.31 -27.30
C HIS A 355 -18.59 15.63 -28.66
N MET A 356 -17.57 15.20 -29.41
CA MET A 356 -17.76 14.43 -30.64
C MET A 356 -16.93 13.15 -30.64
N PRO A 357 -17.52 11.99 -31.01
CA PRO A 357 -16.78 10.73 -31.05
C PRO A 357 -15.90 10.70 -32.30
N GLU A 358 -14.67 10.23 -32.13
CA GLU A 358 -13.61 10.11 -33.13
C GLU A 358 -12.78 11.38 -33.36
N LEU A 359 -11.58 11.43 -32.77
CA LEU A 359 -10.41 11.94 -33.48
C LEU A 359 -9.09 11.44 -32.86
N HIS A 360 -8.15 11.12 -33.74
CA HIS A 360 -6.78 10.70 -33.45
C HIS A 360 -6.03 11.73 -32.59
N MET A 361 -5.35 11.27 -31.54
CA MET A 361 -4.51 12.08 -30.64
C MET A 361 -3.22 12.54 -31.36
N PRO A 362 -2.97 13.85 -31.54
CA PRO A 362 -1.62 14.35 -31.78
C PRO A 362 -0.90 14.50 -30.43
N ALA A 363 0.38 14.13 -30.40
CA ALA A 363 1.22 14.27 -29.22
C ALA A 363 1.36 15.76 -28.81
N MET A 364 1.20 16.04 -27.51
CA MET A 364 1.58 17.32 -26.92
C MET A 364 3.04 17.62 -27.27
N PRO A 365 3.39 18.85 -27.69
CA PRO A 365 4.79 19.21 -27.84
C PRO A 365 5.48 19.08 -26.49
N SER A 366 6.38 18.10 -26.37
CA SER A 366 7.35 18.06 -25.29
C SER A 366 8.12 19.37 -25.33
N LEU A 367 8.10 20.19 -24.27
CA LEU A 367 8.88 21.41 -24.15
C LEU A 367 10.39 21.07 -24.26
N PRO A 368 11.08 21.29 -25.40
CA PRO A 368 12.52 21.11 -25.45
C PRO A 368 13.17 22.47 -25.22
N GLU A 369 14.11 22.50 -24.27
CA GLU A 369 15.18 23.50 -24.22
C GLU A 369 14.74 24.97 -24.20
N LEU A 370 13.95 25.37 -23.20
CA LEU A 370 14.12 26.73 -22.68
C LEU A 370 15.47 26.76 -21.97
N HIS A 371 16.51 27.30 -22.62
CA HIS A 371 17.78 27.62 -21.97
C HIS A 371 17.52 28.80 -21.02
N MET A 372 16.88 28.51 -19.88
CA MET A 372 16.64 29.49 -18.84
C MET A 372 17.99 29.79 -18.19
N PRO A 373 18.45 31.06 -18.16
CA PRO A 373 19.58 31.43 -17.31
C PRO A 373 19.27 30.99 -15.88
N SER A 374 20.30 30.69 -15.09
CA SER A 374 20.17 30.24 -13.71
C SER A 374 19.26 31.20 -12.93
N MET A 375 17.98 30.85 -12.82
CA MET A 375 17.00 31.63 -12.08
C MET A 375 17.39 31.51 -10.60
N PRO A 376 17.78 32.61 -9.92
CA PRO A 376 18.30 32.56 -8.55
C PRO A 376 17.27 32.08 -7.52
N THR A 377 16.03 31.83 -7.94
CA THR A 377 14.88 31.49 -7.08
C THR A 377 14.44 30.02 -7.19
N LEU A 378 14.82 29.29 -8.25
CA LEU A 378 14.50 27.86 -8.37
C LEU A 378 15.57 27.02 -7.66
N PRO A 379 15.19 25.96 -6.93
CA PRO A 379 16.14 25.06 -6.30
C PRO A 379 17.14 24.52 -7.33
N THR A 380 18.42 24.63 -7.02
CA THR A 380 19.48 24.09 -7.86
C THR A 380 19.46 22.58 -7.84
N ARG A 381 20.08 21.96 -8.85
CA ARG A 381 20.22 20.50 -8.91
C ARG A 381 20.98 19.95 -7.70
N GLU A 382 22.00 20.69 -7.21
CA GLU A 382 22.77 20.29 -6.03
C GLU A 382 21.95 20.41 -4.75
N GLU A 383 21.15 21.46 -4.57
CA GLU A 383 20.22 21.57 -3.42
C GLU A 383 19.19 20.43 -3.40
N LEU A 384 18.64 20.08 -4.58
CA LEU A 384 17.74 18.94 -4.71
C LEU A 384 18.46 17.63 -4.37
N LYS A 385 19.71 17.47 -4.79
CA LYS A 385 20.52 16.27 -4.53
C LYS A 385 20.88 16.12 -3.05
N GLU A 386 21.28 17.21 -2.38
CA GLU A 386 21.53 17.22 -0.94
C GLU A 386 20.26 16.88 -0.16
N ARG A 387 19.13 17.48 -0.52
CA ARG A 387 17.84 17.17 0.10
C ARG A 387 17.43 15.72 -0.13
N ALA A 388 17.59 15.21 -1.35
CA ALA A 388 17.29 13.82 -1.68
C ALA A 388 18.18 12.84 -0.89
N ALA A 389 19.47 13.14 -0.73
CA ALA A 389 20.40 12.34 0.06
C ALA A 389 20.06 12.32 1.55
N ALA A 390 19.47 13.40 2.08
CA ALA A 390 18.97 13.45 3.45
C ALA A 390 17.64 12.70 3.64
N MET A 391 16.79 12.65 2.61
CA MET A 391 15.46 12.03 2.67
C MET A 391 15.48 10.52 2.40
N PHE A 392 16.28 10.08 1.42
CA PHE A 392 16.18 8.74 0.88
C PHE A 392 17.41 7.88 1.17
N VAL A 393 17.18 6.58 1.26
CA VAL A 393 18.28 5.60 1.30
C VAL A 393 19.05 5.67 -0.03
N ARG A 394 20.37 5.47 0.04
CA ARG A 394 21.25 5.46 -1.12
C ARG A 394 20.73 4.48 -2.19
N THR A 395 20.64 4.97 -3.43
CA THR A 395 20.18 4.21 -4.59
C THR A 395 20.98 4.61 -5.83
N SER A 396 21.08 3.71 -6.82
CA SER A 396 21.67 4.01 -8.12
C SER A 396 20.82 4.96 -8.98
N SER A 397 19.55 5.15 -8.62
CA SER A 397 18.61 6.06 -9.31
C SER A 397 18.52 7.45 -8.68
N MET A 398 19.49 7.87 -7.86
CA MET A 398 19.42 9.16 -7.17
C MET A 398 19.36 10.34 -8.15
N ASP A 399 20.20 10.33 -9.18
CA ASP A 399 20.20 11.39 -10.19
C ASP A 399 18.87 11.40 -10.98
N ASP A 400 18.30 10.23 -11.32
CA ASP A 400 16.99 10.15 -11.98
C ASP A 400 15.87 10.80 -11.14
N ILE A 401 15.89 10.59 -9.82
CA ILE A 401 14.90 11.16 -8.88
C ILE A 401 15.04 12.68 -8.82
N VAL A 402 16.28 13.17 -8.70
CA VAL A 402 16.59 14.60 -8.64
C VAL A 402 16.14 15.31 -9.91
N ASP A 403 16.47 14.74 -11.07
CA ASP A 403 16.11 15.33 -12.36
C ASP A 403 14.59 15.34 -12.57
N ARG A 404 13.89 14.27 -12.16
CA ARG A 404 12.42 14.23 -12.22
C ARG A 404 11.77 15.21 -11.23
N ALA A 405 12.29 15.35 -10.02
CA ALA A 405 11.76 16.30 -9.03
C ALA A 405 11.92 17.74 -9.52
N ARG A 406 13.04 18.05 -10.16
CA ARG A 406 13.27 19.36 -10.78
C ARG A 406 12.23 19.66 -11.86
N GLN A 407 11.91 18.69 -12.72
CA GLN A 407 10.85 18.83 -13.73
C GLN A 407 9.49 19.12 -13.09
N LEU A 408 9.10 18.33 -12.07
CA LEU A 408 7.84 18.54 -11.35
C LEU A 408 7.74 19.92 -10.71
N LEU A 409 8.84 20.42 -10.14
CA LEU A 409 8.90 21.77 -9.56
C LEU A 409 8.74 22.85 -10.63
N ILE A 410 9.43 22.72 -11.77
CA ILE A 410 9.30 23.68 -12.88
C ILE A 410 7.87 23.69 -13.40
N GLU A 411 7.28 22.51 -13.65
CA GLU A 411 5.89 22.37 -14.09
C GLU A 411 4.92 23.05 -13.10
N ALA A 412 5.08 22.81 -11.79
CA ALA A 412 4.24 23.39 -10.76
C ALA A 412 4.39 24.91 -10.63
N VAL A 413 5.62 25.44 -10.70
CA VAL A 413 5.89 26.88 -10.65
C VAL A 413 5.35 27.58 -11.89
N CYS A 414 5.56 27.01 -13.08
CA CYS A 414 5.00 27.54 -14.33
C CYS A 414 3.47 27.57 -14.28
N ALA A 415 2.83 26.48 -13.85
CA ALA A 415 1.39 26.43 -13.67
C ALA A 415 0.87 27.46 -12.64
N ARG A 416 1.68 27.81 -11.64
CA ARG A 416 1.30 28.83 -10.67
C ARG A 416 1.42 30.25 -11.19
N LEU A 417 2.56 30.59 -11.82
CA LEU A 417 2.76 31.87 -12.50
C LEU A 417 1.69 32.12 -13.55
N ALA A 418 1.27 31.05 -14.21
CA ALA A 418 0.19 31.05 -15.17
C ALA A 418 -1.15 31.51 -14.62
N THR A 419 -1.55 30.95 -13.48
CA THR A 419 -2.79 31.35 -12.80
C THR A 419 -2.72 32.75 -12.21
N ALA A 420 -1.54 33.24 -11.82
CA ALA A 420 -1.37 34.60 -11.30
C ALA A 420 -1.37 35.69 -12.39
N ALA A 421 -1.24 35.29 -13.66
CA ALA A 421 -1.26 36.18 -14.82
C ALA A 421 -2.62 36.27 -15.52
N ALA A 422 -3.58 35.41 -15.15
CA ALA A 422 -4.97 35.42 -15.59
C ALA A 422 -5.85 36.11 -14.56
#